data_AF-A0A6V8D8D5-F1
#
_entry.id   AF-A0A6V8D8D5-F1
#
_cell.length_a   1.000
_cell.length_b   1.000
_cell.length_c   1.000
_cell.angle_alpha   90.00
_cell.angle_beta   90.00
_cell.angle_gamma   90.00
#
_symmetry.space_group_name_H-M   'P 1'
#
loop_
_entity.id
_entity.type
_entity.pdbx_description
1 polymer ?
#
loop_
_entity_poly.entity_id
_entity_poly.type
_entity_poly.pdbx_seq_one_letter_code
_entity_poly.pdbx_strand_id
1 'polypeptide(L)'
;PVVPWVVFAMLGAWIGIQGGHEKSYPQNPHSLALVSGGLACCAFTLVYAFHNELDWAAPTGDAMLTFFPANAPFLVAAITGVALIWLIVQNITIRGLEHLSKRSLSVYLIHFIPIGLFHALDESYSFSVWHSMAVIVMYTVMWIPIANAWGRLAPRRDIEHALAWLVKR
;
A
#
# COMPACT_ATOMS: atom_id res chain seq x y z
N PRO A 1 4.82 -13.97 -10.17
CA PRO A 1 5.40 -14.52 -8.92
C PRO A 1 4.32 -14.68 -7.83
N VAL A 2 3.90 -15.91 -7.55
CA VAL A 2 2.83 -16.22 -6.57
C VAL A 2 3.32 -16.06 -5.12
N VAL A 3 4.61 -16.29 -4.87
CA VAL A 3 5.20 -16.32 -3.51
C VAL A 3 4.98 -15.03 -2.72
N PRO A 4 5.27 -13.80 -3.24
CA PRO A 4 4.99 -12.57 -2.49
C PRO A 4 3.53 -12.41 -2.09
N TRP A 5 2.61 -12.76 -2.99
CA TRP A 5 1.18 -12.63 -2.72
C TRP A 5 0.74 -13.53 -1.58
N VAL A 6 1.23 -14.78 -1.54
CA VAL A 6 0.93 -15.70 -0.43
C VAL A 6 1.50 -15.16 0.88
N VAL A 7 2.75 -14.70 0.87
CA VAL A 7 3.42 -14.15 2.07
C VAL A 7 2.68 -12.92 2.60
N PHE A 8 2.31 -11.98 1.72
CA PHE A 8 1.57 -10.78 2.12
C PHE A 8 0.14 -11.09 2.57
N ALA A 9 -0.53 -12.06 1.94
CA ALA A 9 -1.85 -12.51 2.39
C ALA A 9 -1.78 -13.14 3.78
N MET A 10 -0.77 -13.96 4.07
CA MET A 10 -0.54 -14.53 5.39
C MET A 10 -0.25 -13.45 6.44
N LEU A 11 0.62 -12.48 6.12
CA LEU A 11 0.91 -11.35 7.01
C LEU A 11 -0.36 -10.53 7.29
N GLY A 12 -1.13 -10.21 6.26
CA GLY A 12 -2.40 -9.48 6.39
C GLY A 12 -3.42 -10.25 7.23
N ALA A 13 -3.55 -11.56 7.03
CA ALA A 13 -4.42 -12.41 7.84
C ALA A 13 -3.98 -12.45 9.31
N TRP A 14 -2.67 -12.59 9.56
CA TRP A 14 -2.10 -12.57 10.91
C TRP A 14 -2.40 -11.26 11.64
N ILE A 15 -2.23 -10.11 10.97
CA ILE A 15 -2.57 -8.79 11.52
C ILE A 15 -4.10 -8.69 11.75
N GLY A 16 -4.90 -9.17 10.80
CA GLY A 16 -6.36 -9.12 10.86
C GLY A 16 -6.97 -9.92 12.01
N ILE A 17 -6.39 -11.07 12.37
CA ILE A 17 -6.82 -11.88 13.53
C ILE A 17 -6.74 -11.09 14.84
N GLN A 18 -5.84 -10.11 14.93
CA GLN A 18 -5.69 -9.26 16.12
C GLN A 18 -6.67 -8.07 16.14
N GLY A 19 -7.56 -7.95 15.15
CA GLY A 19 -8.51 -6.84 14.97
C GLY A 19 -9.59 -6.67 16.06
N GLY A 20 -9.54 -7.45 17.14
CA GLY A 20 -10.34 -7.24 18.35
C GLY A 20 -9.67 -6.35 19.41
N HIS A 21 -8.39 -5.99 19.22
CA HIS A 21 -7.63 -5.12 20.12
C HIS A 21 -7.60 -3.67 19.61
N GLU A 22 -7.38 -2.70 20.51
CA GLU A 22 -7.23 -1.27 20.15
C GLU A 22 -6.11 -1.04 19.11
N LYS A 23 -5.11 -1.92 19.07
CA LYS A 23 -4.00 -1.90 18.12
C LYS A 23 -3.96 -3.21 17.35
N SER A 24 -4.04 -3.16 16.02
CA SER A 24 -4.08 -4.37 15.19
C SER A 24 -2.70 -5.01 14.99
N TYR A 25 -1.61 -4.24 15.09
CA TYR A 25 -0.25 -4.81 15.08
C TYR A 25 0.31 -4.88 16.51
N PRO A 26 0.74 -6.07 16.98
CA PRO A 26 1.21 -6.26 18.34
C PRO A 26 2.47 -5.42 18.59
N GLN A 27 2.59 -4.87 19.80
CA GLN A 27 3.76 -4.13 20.26
C GLN A 27 4.42 -4.86 21.44
N ASN A 28 4.55 -6.18 21.32
CA ASN A 28 5.24 -7.02 22.30
C ASN A 28 6.75 -7.12 21.95
N PRO A 29 7.60 -7.55 22.91
CA PRO A 29 9.04 -7.65 22.66
C PRO A 29 9.41 -8.48 21.42
N HIS A 30 8.65 -9.53 21.12
CA HIS A 30 8.87 -10.38 19.94
C HIS A 30 8.61 -9.64 18.62
N SER A 31 7.49 -8.93 18.52
CA SER A 31 7.14 -8.14 17.33
C SER A 31 8.14 -7.02 17.07
N LEU A 32 8.60 -6.33 18.14
CA LEU A 32 9.62 -5.30 18.04
C LEU A 32 10.97 -5.89 17.65
N ALA A 33 11.33 -7.06 18.20
CA ALA A 33 12.55 -7.78 17.82
C ALA A 33 12.54 -8.19 16.34
N LEU A 34 11.39 -8.64 15.81
CA LEU A 34 11.22 -8.96 14.40
C LEU A 34 11.42 -7.73 13.51
N VAL A 35 10.80 -6.60 13.87
CA VAL A 35 10.97 -5.33 13.11
C VAL A 35 12.41 -4.84 13.18
N SER A 36 13.05 -4.87 14.35
CA SER A 36 14.46 -4.47 14.48
C SER A 36 15.40 -5.41 13.72
N GLY A 37 15.13 -6.71 13.72
CA GLY A 37 15.91 -7.69 12.95
C GLY A 37 15.74 -7.48 11.44
N GLY A 38 14.52 -7.20 10.99
CA GLY A 38 14.23 -6.83 9.61
C GLY A 38 14.94 -5.55 9.17
N LEU A 39 14.92 -4.51 10.01
CA LEU A 39 15.67 -3.27 9.78
C LEU A 39 17.18 -3.50 9.74
N ALA A 40 17.72 -4.31 10.65
CA ALA A 40 19.14 -4.67 10.63
C ALA A 40 19.52 -5.44 9.36
N CYS A 41 18.66 -6.36 8.90
CA CYS A 41 18.83 -7.04 7.63
C CYS A 41 18.82 -6.05 6.45
N CYS A 42 17.87 -5.11 6.41
CA CYS A 42 17.81 -4.07 5.37
C CYS A 42 19.05 -3.17 5.36
N ALA A 43 19.54 -2.77 6.54
CA ALA A 43 20.75 -1.99 6.66
C ALA A 43 21.98 -2.77 6.17
N PHE A 44 22.08 -4.05 6.55
CA PHE A 44 23.14 -4.93 6.09
C PHE A 44 23.12 -5.11 4.56
N THR A 45 21.95 -5.39 3.97
CA THR A 45 21.82 -5.59 2.52
C THR A 45 22.10 -4.31 1.75
N LEU A 46 21.76 -3.15 2.30
CA LEU A 46 22.09 -1.84 1.71
C LEU A 46 23.60 -1.58 1.71
N VAL A 47 24.26 -1.79 2.85
CA VAL A 47 25.72 -1.63 2.95
C VAL A 47 26.44 -2.62 2.05
N TYR A 48 25.97 -3.86 2.00
CA TYR A 48 26.50 -4.90 1.12
C TYR A 48 26.36 -4.50 -0.36
N ALA A 49 25.18 -4.02 -0.79
CA ALA A 49 24.96 -3.58 -2.16
C ALA A 49 25.90 -2.42 -2.52
N PHE A 50 26.02 -1.43 -1.62
CA PHE A 50 26.92 -0.29 -1.80
C PHE A 50 28.39 -0.70 -1.96
N HIS A 51 28.88 -1.63 -1.13
CA HIS A 51 30.27 -2.10 -1.20
C HIS A 51 30.57 -2.92 -2.46
N ASN A 52 29.58 -3.64 -3.00
CA ASN A 52 29.76 -4.51 -4.17
C ASN A 52 29.32 -3.84 -5.48
N GLU A 53 29.03 -2.53 -5.47
CA GLU A 53 28.54 -1.79 -6.64
C GLU A 53 27.29 -2.41 -7.28
N LEU A 54 26.43 -3.01 -6.45
CA LEU A 54 25.16 -3.60 -6.86
C LEU A 54 24.00 -2.61 -6.63
N ASP A 55 22.98 -2.67 -7.48
CA ASP A 55 21.71 -2.00 -7.19
C ASP A 55 21.11 -2.58 -5.91
N TRP A 56 20.73 -1.72 -4.96
CA TRP A 56 20.11 -2.20 -3.73
C TRP A 56 18.75 -2.84 -4.00
N ALA A 57 17.93 -2.25 -4.89
CA ALA A 57 16.64 -2.80 -5.26
C ALA A 57 16.32 -2.51 -6.74
N ALA A 58 15.93 -3.55 -7.47
CA ALA A 58 15.46 -3.44 -8.85
C ALA A 58 14.29 -4.41 -9.10
N PRO A 59 13.38 -4.13 -10.06
CA PRO A 59 12.29 -5.06 -10.37
C PRO A 59 12.79 -6.44 -10.82
N THR A 60 13.87 -6.48 -11.59
CA THR A 60 14.50 -7.66 -12.19
C THR A 60 16.01 -7.43 -12.31
N GLY A 61 16.79 -8.48 -12.48
CA GLY A 61 18.22 -8.36 -12.83
C GLY A 61 19.14 -8.52 -11.62
N ASP A 62 20.32 -7.91 -11.71
CA ASP A 62 21.40 -8.05 -10.74
C ASP A 62 21.28 -6.98 -9.64
N ALA A 63 20.36 -7.23 -8.70
CA ALA A 63 20.12 -6.36 -7.56
C ALA A 63 19.99 -7.17 -6.28
N MET A 64 20.31 -6.56 -5.15
CA MET A 64 20.24 -7.22 -3.85
C MET A 64 18.79 -7.60 -3.48
N LEU A 65 17.83 -6.71 -3.78
CA LEU A 65 16.39 -6.95 -3.64
C LEU A 65 15.75 -7.01 -5.03
N THR A 66 15.30 -8.20 -5.43
CA THR A 66 14.58 -8.40 -6.70
C THR A 66 13.12 -8.72 -6.45
N PHE A 67 12.23 -8.16 -7.27
CA PHE A 67 10.78 -8.44 -7.22
C PHE A 67 10.37 -9.56 -8.19
N PHE A 68 11.10 -9.72 -9.30
CA PHE A 68 10.86 -10.71 -10.35
C PHE A 68 12.17 -11.46 -10.70
N PRO A 69 12.34 -12.70 -10.23
CA PRO A 69 11.56 -13.35 -9.17
C PRO A 69 11.80 -12.68 -7.82
N ALA A 70 10.81 -12.76 -6.94
CA ALA A 70 10.94 -12.21 -5.60
C ALA A 70 11.96 -13.01 -4.80
N ASN A 71 12.99 -12.34 -4.30
CA ASN A 71 14.04 -12.97 -3.49
C ASN A 71 13.80 -12.77 -1.98
N ALA A 72 14.54 -13.50 -1.15
CA ALA A 72 14.37 -13.45 0.31
C ALA A 72 14.67 -12.06 0.91
N PRO A 73 15.76 -11.35 0.53
CA PRO A 73 16.02 -9.99 0.99
C PRO A 73 14.86 -9.03 0.69
N PHE A 74 14.26 -9.14 -0.50
CA PHE A 74 13.08 -8.35 -0.87
C PHE A 74 11.89 -8.64 0.03
N LEU A 75 11.58 -9.91 0.30
CA LEU A 75 10.46 -10.28 1.18
C LEU A 75 10.67 -9.78 2.61
N VAL A 76 11.88 -9.88 3.16
CA VAL A 76 12.21 -9.35 4.48
C VAL A 76 12.00 -7.83 4.53
N ALA A 77 12.52 -7.11 3.53
CA ALA A 77 12.36 -5.67 3.45
C ALA A 77 10.88 -5.25 3.31
N ALA A 78 10.12 -5.96 2.47
CA ALA A 78 8.70 -5.68 2.26
C ALA A 78 7.86 -5.94 3.53
N ILE A 79 8.07 -7.07 4.22
CA ILE A 79 7.38 -7.37 5.49
C ILE A 79 7.74 -6.35 6.56
N THR A 80 9.02 -5.98 6.64
CA THR A 80 9.50 -4.94 7.59
C THR A 80 8.85 -3.60 7.29
N GLY A 81 8.78 -3.21 6.01
CA GLY A 81 8.09 -1.99 5.58
C GLY A 81 6.61 -1.99 5.96
N VAL A 82 5.89 -3.09 5.72
CA VAL A 82 4.48 -3.22 6.13
C VAL A 82 4.32 -3.09 7.65
N ALA A 83 5.19 -3.76 8.43
CA ALA A 83 5.16 -3.68 9.88
C ALA A 83 5.42 -2.25 10.40
N LEU A 84 6.39 -1.55 9.83
CA LEU A 84 6.70 -0.15 10.17
C LEU A 84 5.52 0.78 9.84
N ILE A 85 4.93 0.63 8.65
CA ILE A 85 3.73 1.39 8.26
C ILE A 85 2.62 1.14 9.27
N TRP A 86 2.39 -0.12 9.68
CA TRP A 86 1.33 -0.43 10.64
C TRP A 86 1.61 0.16 12.03
N LEU A 87 2.85 0.08 12.51
CA LEU A 87 3.27 0.69 13.77
C LEU A 87 3.09 2.20 13.78
N ILE A 88 3.26 2.88 12.63
CA ILE A 88 3.02 4.31 12.51
C ILE A 88 1.51 4.59 12.44
N VAL A 89 0.81 3.98 11.48
CA VAL A 89 -0.58 4.30 11.13
C VAL A 89 -1.56 3.94 12.24
N GLN A 90 -1.33 2.85 13.00
CA GLN A 90 -2.26 2.44 14.05
C GLN A 90 -2.35 3.42 15.23
N ASN A 91 -1.38 4.35 15.36
CA ASN A 91 -1.42 5.42 16.36
C ASN A 91 -2.01 6.72 15.82
N ILE A 92 -2.47 6.75 14.56
CA ILE A 92 -3.02 7.93 13.89
C ILE A 92 -4.50 7.71 13.64
N THR A 93 -5.34 8.58 14.21
CA THR A 93 -6.77 8.60 13.88
C THR A 93 -7.01 9.47 12.65
N ILE A 94 -7.04 8.87 11.46
CA ILE A 94 -7.40 9.59 10.24
C ILE A 94 -8.92 9.54 10.07
N ARG A 95 -9.59 10.63 10.46
CA ARG A 95 -11.05 10.76 10.30
C ARG A 95 -11.42 10.73 8.82
N GLY A 96 -12.43 9.91 8.48
CA GLY A 96 -12.98 9.83 7.12
C GLY A 96 -12.38 8.75 6.22
N LEU A 97 -11.35 8.04 6.65
CA LEU A 97 -10.89 6.84 5.93
C LEU A 97 -11.94 5.73 5.91
N GLU A 98 -12.84 5.69 6.89
CA GLU A 98 -13.90 4.68 6.97
C GLU A 98 -14.86 4.72 5.78
N HIS A 99 -15.18 5.91 5.26
CA HIS A 99 -16.05 6.03 4.10
C HIS A 99 -15.33 5.64 2.81
N LEU A 100 -14.01 5.86 2.75
CA LEU A 100 -13.16 5.46 1.65
C LEU A 100 -12.99 3.93 1.61
N SER A 101 -12.71 3.29 2.75
CA SER A 101 -12.50 1.84 2.82
C SER A 101 -13.75 1.05 2.43
N LYS A 102 -14.93 1.50 2.87
CA LYS A 102 -16.24 0.92 2.50
C LYS A 102 -16.58 1.04 1.01
N ARG A 103 -15.89 1.92 0.27
CA ARG A 103 -16.12 2.22 -1.15
C ARG A 103 -14.91 1.93 -2.03
N SER A 104 -14.05 1.03 -1.58
CA SER A 104 -12.78 0.72 -2.24
C SER A 104 -12.93 0.19 -3.66
N LEU A 105 -13.97 -0.60 -3.97
CA LEU A 105 -14.26 -1.11 -5.31
C LEU A 105 -14.77 0.00 -6.23
N SER A 106 -15.70 0.83 -5.76
CA SER A 106 -16.19 1.99 -6.53
C SER A 106 -15.06 2.95 -6.87
N VAL A 107 -14.24 3.28 -5.86
CA VAL A 107 -13.08 4.14 -6.06
C VAL A 107 -12.09 3.50 -7.01
N TYR A 108 -11.77 2.21 -6.85
CA TYR A 108 -10.87 1.49 -7.74
C TYR A 108 -11.31 1.60 -9.21
N LEU A 109 -12.59 1.36 -9.50
CA LEU A 109 -13.10 1.41 -10.87
C LEU A 109 -13.10 2.83 -11.46
N ILE A 110 -13.47 3.84 -10.67
CA ILE A 110 -13.52 5.24 -11.13
C ILE A 110 -12.11 5.84 -11.24
N HIS A 111 -11.17 5.37 -10.41
CA HIS A 111 -9.83 5.93 -10.29
C HIS A 111 -9.04 5.93 -11.60
N PHE A 112 -9.33 5.01 -12.53
CA PHE A 112 -8.69 4.94 -13.83
C PHE A 112 -9.08 6.07 -14.79
N ILE A 113 -10.28 6.65 -14.66
CA ILE A 113 -10.77 7.68 -15.59
C ILE A 113 -9.92 8.96 -15.48
N PRO A 114 -9.71 9.56 -14.30
CA PRO A 114 -8.85 10.74 -14.18
C PRO A 114 -7.39 10.47 -14.51
N ILE A 115 -6.86 9.28 -14.18
CA ILE A 115 -5.48 8.92 -14.53
C ILE A 115 -5.28 8.90 -16.04
N GLY A 116 -6.22 8.33 -16.79
CA GLY A 116 -6.16 8.35 -18.26
C GLY A 116 -6.15 9.78 -18.82
N LEU A 117 -6.93 10.68 -18.23
CA LEU A 117 -6.94 12.11 -18.61
C LEU A 117 -5.60 12.78 -18.28
N PHE A 118 -5.04 12.53 -17.09
CA PHE A 118 -3.74 13.09 -16.70
C PHE A 118 -2.60 12.55 -17.56
N HIS A 119 -2.66 11.29 -17.98
CA HIS A 119 -1.69 10.71 -18.91
C HIS A 119 -1.71 11.41 -20.27
N ALA A 120 -2.91 11.67 -20.83
CA ALA A 120 -3.03 12.39 -22.09
C ALA A 120 -2.49 13.84 -22.01
N LEU A 121 -2.66 14.49 -20.85
CA LEU A 121 -2.06 15.80 -20.59
C LEU A 121 -0.55 15.73 -20.46
N ASP A 122 -0.02 14.72 -19.77
CA ASP A 122 1.42 14.50 -19.66
C ASP A 122 2.06 14.28 -21.05
N GLU A 123 1.47 13.45 -21.90
CA GLU A 123 1.94 13.28 -23.28
C GLU A 123 1.94 14.59 -24.09
N SER A 124 0.99 15.49 -23.82
CA SER A 124 0.85 16.76 -24.56
C SER A 124 1.79 17.86 -24.06
N TYR A 125 2.07 17.88 -22.75
CA TYR A 125 2.80 18.97 -22.09
C TYR A 125 4.16 18.54 -21.51
N SER A 126 4.52 17.27 -21.63
CA SER A 126 5.76 16.66 -21.14
C SER A 126 6.04 17.02 -19.68
N PHE A 127 5.22 16.53 -18.76
CA PHE A 127 5.37 16.87 -17.34
C PHE A 127 6.74 16.40 -16.84
N SER A 128 7.40 17.24 -16.04
CA SER A 128 8.58 16.79 -15.32
C SER A 128 8.18 15.82 -14.20
N VAL A 129 9.12 14.98 -13.77
CA VAL A 129 8.91 13.99 -12.68
C VAL A 129 8.28 14.62 -11.43
N TRP A 130 8.68 15.85 -11.08
CA TRP A 130 8.13 16.57 -9.92
C TRP A 130 6.65 16.92 -10.09
N HIS A 131 6.23 17.33 -11.29
CA HIS A 131 4.83 17.64 -11.58
C HIS A 131 3.98 16.38 -11.53
N SER A 132 4.43 15.30 -12.18
CA SER A 132 3.71 14.03 -12.16
C SER A 132 3.56 13.48 -10.74
N MET A 133 4.62 13.57 -9.93
CA MET A 133 4.55 13.15 -8.52
C MET A 133 3.58 14.02 -7.71
N ALA A 134 3.61 15.34 -7.87
CA ALA A 134 2.68 16.23 -7.19
C ALA A 134 1.22 15.94 -7.56
N VAL A 135 0.93 15.76 -8.87
CA VAL A 135 -0.42 15.41 -9.36
C VAL A 135 -0.90 14.09 -8.74
N ILE A 136 -0.06 13.05 -8.75
CA ILE A 136 -0.42 11.73 -8.20
C ILE A 136 -0.68 11.80 -6.69
N VAL A 137 0.16 12.50 -5.94
CA VAL A 137 0.00 12.65 -4.48
C VAL A 137 -1.29 13.41 -4.17
N MET A 138 -1.51 14.57 -4.81
CA MET A 138 -2.73 15.35 -4.62
C MET A 138 -3.98 14.53 -4.98
N TYR A 139 -3.94 13.85 -6.11
CA TYR A 139 -5.04 13.00 -6.58
C TYR A 139 -5.35 11.86 -5.59
N THR A 140 -4.32 11.18 -5.09
CA THR A 140 -4.48 10.12 -4.08
C THR A 140 -5.13 10.65 -2.80
N VAL A 141 -4.67 11.81 -2.30
CA VAL A 141 -5.21 12.42 -1.07
C VAL A 141 -6.64 12.93 -1.26
N MET A 142 -6.99 13.43 -2.46
CA MET A 142 -8.32 13.93 -2.79
C MET A 142 -9.43 12.88 -2.65
N TRP A 143 -9.10 11.60 -2.76
CA TRP A 143 -10.09 10.53 -2.57
C TRP A 143 -10.68 10.50 -1.16
N ILE A 144 -9.95 10.95 -0.13
CA ILE A 144 -10.43 10.99 1.25
C ILE A 144 -11.65 11.93 1.39
N PRO A 145 -11.57 13.24 1.06
CA PRO A 145 -12.73 14.12 1.12
C PRO A 145 -13.83 13.73 0.12
N ILE A 146 -13.50 13.22 -1.08
CA ILE A 146 -14.49 12.76 -2.06
C ILE A 146 -15.33 11.61 -1.50
N ALA A 147 -14.71 10.59 -0.93
CA ALA A 147 -15.42 9.46 -0.34
C ALA A 147 -16.29 9.87 0.86
N ASN A 148 -15.82 10.84 1.66
CA ASN A 148 -16.61 11.42 2.75
C ASN A 148 -17.85 12.16 2.23
N ALA A 149 -17.68 13.01 1.20
CA ALA A 149 -18.79 13.75 0.59
C ALA A 149 -19.79 12.79 -0.05
N TRP A 150 -19.31 11.79 -0.79
CA TRP A 150 -20.15 10.74 -1.37
C TRP A 150 -20.93 9.99 -0.29
N GLY A 151 -20.27 9.58 0.78
CA GLY A 151 -20.91 8.91 1.90
C GLY A 151 -22.06 9.71 2.53
N ARG A 152 -21.99 11.04 2.51
CA ARG A 152 -23.04 11.93 3.02
C ARG A 152 -24.14 12.20 2.00
N LEU A 153 -23.78 12.43 0.75
CA LEU A 153 -24.71 12.90 -0.30
C LEU A 153 -25.45 11.75 -1.00
N ALA A 154 -24.80 10.59 -1.16
CA ALA A 154 -25.34 9.46 -1.92
C ALA A 154 -24.92 8.10 -1.34
N PRO A 155 -25.29 7.78 -0.08
CA PRO A 155 -24.75 6.64 0.66
C PRO A 155 -25.00 5.26 0.05
N ARG A 156 -26.02 5.12 -0.83
CA ARG A 156 -26.44 3.85 -1.46
C ARG A 156 -26.12 3.76 -2.96
N ARG A 157 -25.51 4.80 -3.55
CA ARG A 157 -25.15 4.83 -4.98
C ARG A 157 -23.68 4.51 -5.13
N ASP A 158 -23.29 3.30 -4.76
CA ASP A 158 -21.95 2.77 -4.98
C ASP A 158 -22.04 1.32 -5.51
N ILE A 159 -20.96 0.85 -6.13
CA ILE A 159 -20.89 -0.46 -6.79
C ILE A 159 -20.94 -1.58 -5.76
N GLU A 160 -20.41 -1.35 -4.55
CA GLU A 160 -20.48 -2.26 -3.42
C GLU A 160 -21.94 -2.58 -3.06
N HIS A 161 -22.80 -1.57 -2.96
CA HIS A 161 -24.24 -1.78 -2.71
C HIS A 161 -24.93 -2.48 -3.87
N ALA A 162 -24.60 -2.13 -5.11
CA ALA A 162 -25.17 -2.78 -6.29
C ALA A 162 -24.82 -4.27 -6.34
N LEU A 163 -23.56 -4.62 -6.07
CA LEU A 163 -23.09 -6.01 -6.00
C LEU A 163 -23.74 -6.76 -4.84
N ALA A 164 -23.79 -6.15 -3.65
CA ALA A 164 -24.43 -6.77 -2.48
C ALA A 164 -25.93 -7.03 -2.70
N TRP A 165 -26.61 -6.17 -3.47
CA TRP A 165 -28.00 -6.40 -3.87
C TRP A 165 -28.15 -7.54 -4.87
N LEU A 166 -27.25 -7.63 -5.86
CA LEU A 166 -27.25 -8.72 -6.86
C LEU A 166 -26.99 -10.09 -6.24
N VAL A 167 -26.07 -10.20 -5.27
CA VAL A 167 -25.72 -11.47 -4.61
C VAL A 167 -26.81 -11.96 -3.64
N LYS A 168 -27.63 -11.05 -3.11
CA LYS A 168 -28.75 -11.39 -2.22
C LYS A 168 -30.02 -11.81 -2.95
N ARG A 169 -30.06 -11.67 -4.28
CA ARG A 169 -31.17 -12.08 -5.14
C ARG A 169 -30.86 -13.43 -5.77
#